data_AF-A0A3D8J7I7-F1
#
_entry.id   AF-A0A3D8J7I7-F1
#
_cell.length_a   1.000
_cell.length_b   1.000
_cell.length_c   1.000
_cell.angle_alpha   90.00
_cell.angle_beta   90.00
_cell.angle_gamma   90.00
#
_symmetry.space_group_name_H-M   'P 1'
#
loop_
_entity.id
_entity.type
_entity.pdbx_description
1 polymer ?
#
loop_
_entity_poly.entity_id
_entity_poly.type
_entity_poly.pdbx_seq_one_letter_code
_entity_poly.pdbx_strand_id
1 'polypeptide(L)' 'MKMKFIELKDKDINELKSMLKEKKAELFKLRLELKTMQLTNPSQIAVVRKDIARINTAISAKENS' A
#
# COMPACT_ATOMS: atom_id res chain seq x y z
N MET A 1 3.71 -11.99 -2.25
CA MET A 1 4.34 -11.42 -3.46
C MET A 1 4.45 -9.91 -3.21
N LYS A 2 5.66 -9.33 -3.18
CA LYS A 2 5.87 -7.89 -2.87
C LYS A 2 5.41 -7.06 -4.06
N MET A 3 4.62 -6.03 -3.81
CA MET A 3 4.24 -5.03 -4.81
C MET A 3 5.53 -4.43 -5.40
N LYS A 4 5.80 -4.68 -6.68
CA LYS A 4 6.98 -4.13 -7.36
C LYS A 4 6.65 -2.69 -7.75
N PHE A 5 7.49 -1.76 -7.27
CA PHE A 5 7.42 -0.33 -7.56
C PHE A 5 7.34 0.00 -9.06
N ILE A 6 7.84 -0.89 -9.91
CA ILE A 6 7.90 -0.76 -11.35
C ILE A 6 6.47 -0.71 -11.95
N GLU A 7 5.55 -1.55 -11.47
CA GLU A 7 4.16 -1.59 -11.95
C GLU A 7 3.35 -0.35 -11.55
N LEU A 8 3.79 0.37 -10.51
CA LEU A 8 3.14 1.59 -10.04
C LEU A 8 3.57 2.83 -10.84
N LYS A 9 4.77 2.81 -11.45
CA LYS A 9 5.30 3.96 -12.16
C LYS A 9 4.61 4.18 -13.52
N ASP A 10 4.18 3.09 -14.15
CA ASP A 10 3.49 3.11 -15.44
C ASP A 10 1.99 3.45 -15.31
N LYS A 11 1.40 3.27 -14.13
CA LYS A 11 -0.02 3.52 -13.87
C LYS A 11 -0.36 4.98 -13.70
N ASP A 12 -1.59 5.35 -14.06
CA ASP A 12 -2.07 6.73 -13.97
C ASP A 12 -2.20 7.21 -12.51
N ILE A 13 -2.16 8.53 -12.25
CA ILE A 13 -2.31 9.09 -10.89
C ILE A 13 -3.65 8.63 -10.28
N ASN A 14 -4.69 8.53 -11.11
CA ASN A 14 -6.00 8.06 -10.68
C ASN A 14 -5.99 6.57 -10.28
N GLU A 15 -5.30 5.71 -11.03
CA GLU A 15 -5.12 4.31 -10.66
C GLU A 15 -4.31 4.17 -9.36
N LEU A 16 -3.25 4.98 -9.20
CA LEU A 16 -2.44 5.00 -7.99
C LEU A 16 -3.26 5.40 -6.76
N LYS A 17 -4.13 6.42 -6.88
CA LYS A 17 -5.06 6.81 -5.82
C LYS A 17 -6.07 5.70 -5.50
N SER A 18 -6.53 4.95 -6.50
CA SER A 18 -7.43 3.80 -6.31
C SER A 18 -6.73 2.66 -5.55
N MET A 19 -5.53 2.28 -5.98
CA MET A 19 -4.72 1.23 -5.34
C MET A 19 -4.30 1.60 -3.91
N LEU A 20 -4.03 2.89 -3.66
CA LEU A 20 -3.78 3.38 -2.31
C LEU A 20 -4.97 3.15 -1.38
N LYS A 21 -6.19 3.34 -1.90
CA LYS A 21 -7.44 3.14 -1.15
C LYS A 21 -7.61 1.66 -0.77
N GLU A 22 -7.36 0.75 -1.70
CA GLU A 22 -7.35 -0.70 -1.44
C GLU A 22 -6.30 -1.08 -0.39
N LYS A 23 -5.06 -0.60 -0.54
CA LYS A 23 -3.97 -0.91 0.42
C LYS A 23 -4.24 -0.37 1.82
N LYS A 24 -4.91 0.78 1.94
CA LYS A 24 -5.37 1.30 3.24
C LYS A 24 -6.45 0.41 3.86
N ALA A 25 -7.39 -0.11 3.06
CA ALA A 25 -8.41 -1.04 3.54
C ALA A 25 -7.77 -2.36 4.01
N GLU A 26 -6.80 -2.88 3.27
CA GLU A 26 -6.01 -4.06 3.66
C GLU A 26 -5.24 -3.82 4.96
N LEU A 27 -4.61 -2.66 5.12
CA LEU A 27 -3.95 -2.26 6.37
C LEU A 27 -4.94 -2.21 7.56
N PHE A 28 -6.16 -1.73 7.32
CA PHE A 28 -7.20 -1.67 8.34
C PHE A 28 -7.63 -3.07 8.77
N LYS A 29 -7.82 -3.98 7.80
CA LYS A 29 -8.13 -5.39 8.06
C LYS A 29 -7.01 -6.08 8.84
N LEU A 30 -5.75 -5.91 8.44
CA LEU A 30 -4.58 -6.44 9.15
C LEU A 30 -4.45 -5.86 10.57
N ARG A 31 -4.79 -4.58 10.77
CA ARG A 31 -4.84 -3.99 12.12
C ARG A 31 -5.97 -4.57 12.97
N LEU A 32 -7.10 -4.89 12.35
CA LEU A 32 -8.22 -5.55 13.02
C LEU A 32 -7.82 -6.95 13.47
N GLU A 33 -7.21 -7.72 12.57
CA GLU A 33 -6.67 -9.06 12.84
C GLU A 33 -5.54 -9.05 13.88
N LEU A 34 -4.71 -7.99 13.89
CA LEU A 34 -3.73 -7.75 14.96
C LEU A 34 -4.41 -7.59 16.31
N LYS A 35 -5.51 -6.83 16.34
CA LYS A 35 -6.25 -6.53 17.57
C LYS A 35 -7.02 -7.75 18.09
N THR A 36 -7.45 -8.66 17.21
CA THR A 36 -8.06 -9.94 17.59
C THR A 36 -7.04 -10.98 18.04
N MET A 37 -5.74 -10.65 18.08
CA MET A 37 -4.63 -11.56 18.38
C MET A 37 -4.56 -12.81 17.46
N GLN A 38 -5.30 -12.82 16.35
CA GLN A 38 -5.29 -13.89 15.35
C GLN A 38 -4.25 -13.64 14.25
N LEU A 39 -3.49 -12.55 14.36
CA LEU A 39 -2.53 -12.18 13.34
C LEU A 39 -1.33 -13.12 13.36
N THR A 40 -1.34 -14.05 12.40
CA THR A 40 -0.28 -15.03 12.17
C THR A 40 1.00 -14.40 11.63
N ASN A 41 0.95 -13.17 11.09
CA ASN A 41 2.11 -12.57 10.43
C ASN A 41 2.17 -11.03 10.53
N PRO A 42 2.64 -10.46 11.67
CA PRO A 42 2.77 -9.02 11.88
C PRO A 42 3.69 -8.31 10.88
N SER A 43 4.60 -9.03 10.24
CA SER A 43 5.46 -8.49 9.19
C SER A 43 4.68 -7.98 7.97
N GLN A 44 3.46 -8.47 7.70
CA GLN A 44 2.63 -7.97 6.59
C GLN A 44 2.22 -6.52 6.79
N ILE A 45 1.95 -6.09 8.02
CA ILE A 45 1.62 -4.68 8.33
C ILE A 45 2.76 -3.76 7.91
N ALA A 46 4.00 -4.16 8.18
CA ALA A 46 5.18 -3.38 7.79
C ALA A 46 5.36 -3.35 6.26
N VAL A 47 5.05 -4.44 5.56
CA VAL A 47 5.08 -4.51 4.09
C VAL A 47 4.02 -3.58 3.49
N VAL A 48 2.77 -3.69 3.92
CA VAL A 48 1.66 -2.85 3.41
C VAL A 48 1.92 -1.37 3.68
N ARG A 49 2.47 -1.01 4.86
CA ARG A 49 2.90 0.38 5.14
C ARG A 49 3.96 0.87 4.15
N LYS A 50 4.97 0.04 3.84
CA LYS A 50 6.01 0.39 2.86
C LYS A 50 5.43 0.53 1.46
N ASP A 51 4.45 -0.29 1.09
CA ASP A 51 3.80 -0.22 -0.21
C ASP A 51 2.93 1.06 -0.33
N ILE A 52 2.20 1.46 0.72
CA ILE A 52 1.49 2.75 0.74
C ILE A 52 2.46 3.93 0.58
N ALA A 53 3.59 3.90 1.28
CA ALA A 53 4.59 4.95 1.17
C ALA A 53 5.14 5.07 -0.25
N ARG A 54 5.43 3.93 -0.90
CA ARG A 54 5.86 3.87 -2.29
C ARG A 54 4.83 4.44 -3.27
N ILE A 55 3.55 4.11 -3.09
CA ILE A 55 2.47 4.63 -3.93
C ILE A 55 2.39 6.16 -3.80
N ASN A 56 2.45 6.68 -2.56
CA ASN A 56 2.49 8.13 -2.33
C ASN A 56 3.69 8.80 -3.02
N THR A 57 4.89 8.20 -2.91
CA THR A 57 6.08 8.73 -3.58
C THR A 57 5.92 8.73 -5.09
N ALA A 58 5.32 7.69 -5.69
CA ALA A 58 5.05 7.64 -7.13
C ALA A 58 4.03 8.70 -7.56
N ILE A 59 2.97 8.92 -6.78
CA ILE A 59 1.99 9.99 -7.01
C ILE A 59 2.68 11.35 -6.97
N SER A 60 3.42 11.66 -5.91
CA SER A 60 4.12 12.95 -5.79
C SER A 60 5.17 13.15 -6.88
N ALA A 61 5.85 12.08 -7.31
CA ALA A 61 6.81 12.15 -8.42
C ALA A 61 6.12 12.46 -9.76
N LYS A 62 4.89 11.99 -9.98
CA LYS A 62 4.07 12.32 -11.16
C LYS A 62 3.38 13.69 -11.06
N GLU A 63 2.95 14.11 -9.87
CA GLU A 63 2.33 15.42 -9.66
C GLU A 63 3.36 16.56 -9.78
N ASN A 64 4.64 16.30 -9.47
CA ASN A 64 5.74 17.26 -9.60
C ASN A 64 6.52 17.18 -10.94
N SER A 65 6.08 16.36 -11.90
CA SER A 65 6.72 16.18 -13.22
C SER A 65 5.98 16.90 -14.33
#